data_AF-A0A9E5XZ36-F1
#
_entry.id   AF-A0A9E5XZ36-F1
#
_cell.length_a   1.000
_cell.length_b   1.000
_cell.length_c   1.000
_cell.angle_alpha   90.00
_cell.angle_beta   90.00
_cell.angle_gamma   90.00
#
_symmetry.space_group_name_H-M   'P 1'
#
loop_
_entity.id
_entity.type
_entity.pdbx_description
1 polymer ?
#
loop_
_entity_poly.entity_id
_entity_poly.type
_entity_poly.pdbx_seq_one_letter_code
_entity_poly.pdbx_strand_id
1 'polypeptide(L)'
;MNISVPISLVGMSISLGDILSKIFSASGDKDGLSPKDLEFTFTPMNRCKGLIAFVSMGRGWTSARDAISFHAHGPDGKSRLLLEHVWLVYSPASCENSENLRQHAEKLSVNCHMHKLDISNSIYDLQTIKGELDKIAGKAPKEGLDFEDIAIDITGGTAIASIAFFLAGLIYRFKIEYMKPNETDINGQAKIEAGSTPFEIEVRTGK
;
A
#
# COMPACT_ATOMS: atom_id res chain seq x y z
N MET A 1 13.14 -9.77 -18.80
CA MET A 1 13.02 -11.04 -18.08
C MET A 1 11.78 -10.90 -17.20
N ASN A 2 10.64 -11.48 -17.58
CA ASN A 2 9.39 -11.34 -16.83
C ASN A 2 9.48 -12.22 -15.59
N ILE A 3 9.74 -11.60 -14.43
CA ILE A 3 9.76 -12.30 -13.16
C ILE A 3 8.32 -12.30 -12.65
N SER A 4 7.64 -13.43 -12.80
CA SER A 4 6.36 -13.67 -12.12
C SER A 4 6.64 -13.85 -10.63
N VAL A 5 6.44 -12.79 -9.84
CA VAL A 5 6.58 -12.85 -8.38
C VAL A 5 5.21 -13.24 -7.80
N PRO A 6 5.07 -14.42 -7.17
CA PRO A 6 3.86 -14.75 -6.44
C PRO A 6 3.72 -13.78 -5.25
N ILE A 7 2.64 -13.01 -5.25
CA ILE A 7 2.26 -12.14 -4.11
C ILE A 7 1.51 -13.02 -3.11
N SER A 8 2.12 -13.23 -1.94
CA SER A 8 1.52 -13.93 -0.81
C SER A 8 0.89 -12.89 0.12
N LEU A 9 -0.40 -12.63 -0.07
CA LEU A 9 -1.22 -11.91 0.91
C LEU A 9 -1.75 -12.94 1.92
N VAL A 10 -1.65 -12.62 3.21
CA VAL A 10 -1.88 -13.52 4.35
C VAL A 10 -3.12 -14.42 4.16
N GLY A 11 -2.89 -15.73 4.06
CA GLY A 11 -3.92 -16.77 4.22
C GLY A 11 -4.77 -17.11 2.99
N MET A 12 -4.62 -16.41 1.87
CA MET A 12 -5.15 -16.82 0.57
C MET A 12 -4.14 -16.44 -0.50
N SER A 13 -3.66 -17.42 -1.28
CA SER A 13 -2.80 -17.17 -2.45
C SER A 13 -3.63 -16.48 -3.54
N ILE A 14 -3.89 -15.19 -3.38
CA ILE A 14 -4.53 -14.36 -4.40
C ILE A 14 -3.37 -13.76 -5.17
N SER A 15 -3.10 -14.33 -6.34
CA SER A 15 -2.13 -13.75 -7.27
C SER A 15 -2.59 -12.37 -7.72
N LEU A 16 -1.69 -11.51 -8.18
CA LEU A 16 -2.08 -10.24 -8.82
C LEU A 16 -3.06 -10.51 -9.98
N GLY A 17 -2.95 -11.66 -10.65
CA GLY A 17 -3.92 -12.13 -11.64
C GLY A 17 -5.33 -12.34 -11.09
N ASP A 18 -5.47 -12.79 -9.83
CA ASP A 18 -6.75 -12.96 -9.15
C ASP A 18 -7.34 -11.62 -8.68
N ILE A 19 -6.49 -10.68 -8.25
CA ILE A 19 -6.86 -9.28 -7.95
C ILE A 19 -7.43 -8.64 -9.22
N LEU A 20 -6.73 -8.77 -10.35
CA LEU A 20 -7.15 -8.22 -11.64
C LEU A 20 -8.41 -8.91 -12.15
N SER A 21 -8.48 -10.24 -12.13
CA SER A 21 -9.68 -10.98 -12.52
C SER A 21 -10.93 -10.50 -11.77
N LYS A 22 -10.79 -10.21 -10.46
CA LYS A 22 -11.87 -9.65 -9.65
C LYS A 22 -12.20 -8.19 -10.01
N ILE A 23 -11.19 -7.36 -10.29
CA ILE A 23 -11.39 -5.97 -10.77
C ILE A 23 -12.18 -5.96 -12.08
N PHE A 24 -11.75 -6.74 -13.07
CA PHE A 24 -12.38 -6.81 -14.39
C PHE A 24 -13.77 -7.45 -14.36
N SER A 25 -13.98 -8.45 -13.49
CA SER A 25 -15.30 -9.06 -13.28
C SER A 25 -16.28 -8.09 -12.60
N ALA A 26 -15.79 -7.23 -11.69
CA ALA A 26 -16.60 -6.23 -11.00
C ALA A 26 -16.90 -5.00 -11.85
N SER A 27 -16.03 -4.63 -12.80
CA SER A 27 -16.22 -3.47 -13.67
C SER A 27 -17.25 -3.70 -14.79
N GLY A 28 -17.71 -4.94 -15.00
CA GLY A 28 -18.73 -5.27 -16.01
C GLY A 28 -18.26 -4.84 -17.40
N ASP A 29 -17.30 -5.57 -17.95
CA ASP A 29 -16.74 -5.51 -19.31
C ASP A 29 -17.47 -4.54 -20.28
N LYS A 30 -17.06 -3.27 -20.28
CA LYS A 30 -17.62 -2.24 -21.18
C LYS A 30 -16.60 -1.57 -22.10
N ASP A 31 -15.30 -1.66 -21.78
CA ASP A 31 -14.26 -0.88 -22.48
C ASP A 31 -13.18 -1.73 -23.18
N GLY A 32 -13.34 -3.06 -23.26
CA GLY A 32 -12.51 -3.92 -24.09
C GLY A 32 -11.03 -4.07 -23.68
N LEU A 33 -10.64 -3.58 -22.51
CA LEU A 33 -9.33 -3.83 -21.90
C LEU A 33 -9.35 -5.22 -21.25
N SER A 34 -8.56 -6.15 -21.78
CA SER A 34 -8.34 -7.44 -21.14
C SER A 34 -7.24 -7.31 -20.07
N PRO A 35 -7.30 -8.05 -18.94
CA PRO A 35 -6.15 -8.17 -18.04
C PRO A 35 -4.86 -8.67 -18.75
N LYS A 36 -4.99 -9.30 -19.92
CA LYS A 36 -3.86 -9.71 -20.78
C LYS A 36 -3.14 -8.55 -21.45
N ASP A 37 -3.77 -7.39 -21.55
CA ASP A 37 -3.24 -6.20 -22.19
C ASP A 37 -2.50 -5.27 -21.20
N LEU A 38 -2.45 -5.66 -19.92
CA LEU A 38 -1.74 -4.95 -18.87
C LEU A 38 -0.39 -5.61 -18.59
N GLU A 39 0.68 -4.83 -18.72
CA GLU A 39 2.01 -5.19 -18.27
C GLU A 39 2.28 -4.53 -16.91
N PHE A 40 2.78 -5.33 -15.98
CA PHE A 40 3.18 -4.89 -14.64
C PHE A 40 4.69 -4.99 -14.53
N THR A 41 5.34 -3.89 -14.20
CA THR A 41 6.76 -3.88 -13.90
C THR A 41 6.99 -3.48 -12.46
N PHE A 42 7.88 -4.22 -11.80
CA PHE A 42 8.30 -3.95 -10.44
C PHE A 42 9.68 -3.29 -10.48
N THR A 43 9.73 -2.03 -10.08
CA THR A 43 10.98 -1.26 -9.99
C THR A 43 11.29 -0.95 -8.53
N PRO A 44 12.57 -0.75 -8.15
CA PRO A 44 12.88 -0.29 -6.81
C PRO A 44 12.14 1.01 -6.50
N MET A 45 11.43 1.04 -5.37
CA MET A 45 10.62 2.19 -5.01
C MET A 45 11.49 3.41 -4.70
N ASN A 46 11.09 4.58 -5.20
CA ASN A 46 11.66 5.84 -4.74
C ASN A 46 10.95 6.31 -3.47
N ARG A 47 11.69 6.96 -2.59
CA ARG A 47 11.12 7.50 -1.34
C ARG A 47 10.10 8.61 -1.67
N CYS A 48 9.01 8.64 -0.90
CA CYS A 48 7.89 9.57 -1.07
C CYS A 48 7.72 10.48 0.15
N LYS A 49 7.08 11.63 -0.05
CA LYS A 49 6.74 12.58 1.03
C LYS A 49 5.43 12.21 1.72
N GLY A 50 4.52 11.56 1.00
CA GLY A 50 3.28 11.00 1.54
C GLY A 50 3.28 9.47 1.50
N LEU A 51 2.65 8.85 2.49
CA LEU A 51 2.38 7.41 2.52
C LEU A 51 0.92 7.16 2.92
N ILE A 52 0.21 6.37 2.12
CA ILE A 52 -1.11 5.82 2.44
C ILE A 52 -0.91 4.32 2.70
N ALA A 53 -1.22 3.86 3.91
CA ALA A 53 -1.03 2.45 4.27
C ALA A 53 -2.24 1.89 5.00
N PHE A 54 -2.59 0.64 4.68
CA PHE A 54 -3.61 -0.10 5.41
C PHE A 54 -3.00 -0.78 6.65
N VAL A 55 -3.60 -0.54 7.82
CA VAL A 55 -3.18 -1.14 9.08
C VAL A 55 -3.94 -2.44 9.31
N SER A 56 -3.26 -3.57 9.13
CA SER A 56 -3.85 -4.90 9.32
C SER A 56 -3.74 -5.40 10.75
N MET A 57 -4.52 -6.44 11.07
CA MET A 57 -4.34 -7.26 12.28
C MET A 57 -3.13 -8.19 12.17
N GLY A 58 -2.69 -8.72 13.33
CA GLY A 58 -1.65 -9.76 13.39
C GLY A 58 -0.29 -9.26 12.91
N ARG A 59 0.33 -9.96 11.94
CA ARG A 59 1.62 -9.55 11.37
C ARG A 59 1.48 -8.50 10.26
N GLY A 60 0.30 -8.26 9.72
CA GLY A 60 0.12 -7.41 8.53
C GLY A 60 0.25 -5.89 8.76
N TRP A 61 0.55 -5.43 9.97
CA TRP A 61 0.94 -4.02 10.21
C TRP A 61 2.44 -3.79 10.01
N THR A 62 3.25 -4.85 9.91
CA THR A 62 4.70 -4.71 9.78
C THR A 62 5.12 -4.20 8.40
N SER A 63 4.33 -4.45 7.35
CA SER A 63 4.56 -3.82 6.04
C SER A 63 4.45 -2.30 6.14
N ALA A 64 3.41 -1.78 6.79
CA ALA A 64 3.22 -0.36 7.02
C ALA A 64 4.35 0.23 7.90
N ARG A 65 4.82 -0.50 8.91
CA ARG A 65 5.99 -0.10 9.72
C ARG A 65 7.24 0.04 8.86
N ASP A 66 7.50 -0.94 8.00
CA ASP A 66 8.68 -0.97 7.14
C ASP A 66 8.60 0.13 6.06
N ALA A 67 7.41 0.37 5.49
CA ALA A 67 7.14 1.46 4.54
C ALA A 67 7.39 2.84 5.16
N ILE A 68 6.87 3.09 6.39
CA ILE A 68 7.16 4.32 7.15
C ILE A 68 8.68 4.49 7.31
N SER A 69 9.37 3.43 7.72
CA SER A 69 10.83 3.48 7.96
C SER A 69 11.60 3.80 6.68
N PHE A 70 11.22 3.17 5.58
CA PHE A 70 11.84 3.37 4.27
C PHE A 70 11.63 4.79 3.74
N HIS A 71 10.39 5.29 3.73
CA HIS A 71 10.15 6.64 3.24
C HIS A 71 10.74 7.69 4.18
N ALA A 72 10.79 7.43 5.49
CA ALA A 72 11.42 8.32 6.46
C ALA A 72 12.94 8.40 6.29
N HIS A 73 13.66 7.28 6.17
CA HIS A 73 15.14 7.26 6.27
C HIS A 73 15.88 6.57 5.14
N GLY A 74 15.18 6.02 4.15
CA GLY A 74 15.76 5.26 3.07
C GLY A 74 16.26 3.87 3.48
N PRO A 75 16.85 3.12 2.54
CA PRO A 75 17.26 1.73 2.76
C PRO A 75 18.45 1.61 3.73
N ASP A 76 19.23 2.68 3.92
CA ASP A 76 20.40 2.71 4.80
C ASP A 76 20.09 3.25 6.21
N GLY A 77 18.86 3.71 6.45
CA GLY A 77 18.44 4.30 7.71
C GLY A 77 19.12 5.64 8.05
N LYS A 78 19.86 6.24 7.10
CA LYS A 78 20.70 7.44 7.32
C LYS A 78 20.40 8.58 6.35
N SER A 79 19.52 8.34 5.38
CA SER A 79 19.14 9.37 4.43
C SER A 79 18.36 10.50 5.11
N ARG A 80 18.39 11.70 4.51
CA ARG A 80 17.59 12.85 4.98
C ARG A 80 16.12 12.47 5.10
N LEU A 81 15.47 12.90 6.19
CA LEU A 81 14.02 12.79 6.39
C LEU A 81 13.26 13.38 5.19
N LEU A 82 12.39 12.56 4.58
CA LEU A 82 11.57 12.95 3.43
C LEU A 82 10.07 12.81 3.70
N LEU A 83 9.67 11.84 4.52
CA LEU A 83 8.27 11.56 4.83
C LEU A 83 7.69 12.70 5.69
N GLU A 84 6.65 13.35 5.17
CA GLU A 84 5.97 14.50 5.76
C GLU A 84 4.55 14.13 6.21
N HIS A 85 3.86 13.23 5.49
CA HIS A 85 2.47 12.84 5.78
C HIS A 85 2.29 11.32 5.73
N VAL A 86 1.54 10.78 6.69
CA VAL A 86 1.16 9.36 6.71
C VAL A 86 -0.34 9.24 6.99
N TRP A 87 -1.07 8.62 6.08
CA TRP A 87 -2.47 8.26 6.26
C TRP A 87 -2.59 6.79 6.57
N LEU A 88 -2.93 6.49 7.82
CA LEU A 88 -3.19 5.14 8.28
C LEU A 88 -4.68 4.84 8.14
N VAL A 89 -5.02 4.01 7.17
CA VAL A 89 -6.37 3.46 7.00
C VAL A 89 -6.48 2.22 7.85
N TYR A 90 -7.42 2.20 8.80
CA TYR A 90 -7.52 1.12 9.78
C TYR A 90 -8.99 0.81 10.09
N SER A 91 -9.23 -0.37 10.66
CA SER A 91 -10.53 -0.72 11.21
C SER A 91 -10.47 -0.69 12.74
N PRO A 92 -11.61 -0.68 13.44
CA PRO A 92 -11.62 -0.70 14.91
C PRO A 92 -10.81 -1.85 15.50
N ALA A 93 -10.79 -3.01 14.82
CA ALA A 93 -9.98 -4.15 15.23
C ALA A 93 -8.47 -3.84 15.23
N SER A 94 -7.97 -3.11 14.22
CA SER A 94 -6.54 -2.76 14.08
C SER A 94 -6.15 -1.40 14.66
N CYS A 95 -7.02 -0.81 15.48
CA CYS A 95 -6.80 0.50 16.12
C CYS A 95 -5.52 0.55 16.96
N GLU A 96 -5.25 -0.49 17.76
CA GLU A 96 -4.02 -0.58 18.56
C GLU A 96 -2.76 -0.61 17.67
N ASN A 97 -2.81 -1.31 16.54
CA ASN A 97 -1.69 -1.32 15.59
C ASN A 97 -1.47 0.06 14.95
N SER A 98 -2.53 0.84 14.72
CA SER A 98 -2.39 2.22 14.21
C SER A 98 -1.66 3.11 15.22
N GLU A 99 -1.84 2.84 16.52
CA GLU A 99 -1.18 3.54 17.60
C GLU A 99 0.29 3.14 17.72
N ASN A 100 0.58 1.85 17.61
CA ASN A 100 1.95 1.33 17.56
C ASN A 100 2.75 1.93 16.39
N LEU A 101 2.11 2.11 15.22
CA LEU A 101 2.74 2.75 14.06
C LEU A 101 3.02 4.24 14.30
N ARG A 102 2.13 4.97 15.00
CA ARG A 102 2.39 6.36 15.40
C ARG A 102 3.61 6.44 16.32
N GLN A 103 3.64 5.62 17.36
CA GLN A 103 4.79 5.57 18.28
C GLN A 103 6.09 5.16 17.57
N HIS A 104 6.00 4.31 16.56
CA HIS A 104 7.14 3.96 15.72
C HIS A 104 7.66 5.17 14.94
N ALA A 105 6.77 5.93 14.28
CA ALA A 105 7.14 7.16 13.58
C ALA A 105 7.77 8.22 14.52
N GLU A 106 7.23 8.36 15.73
CA GLU A 106 7.79 9.23 16.77
C GLU A 106 9.20 8.79 17.20
N LYS A 107 9.42 7.49 17.42
CA LYS A 107 10.75 6.94 17.76
C LYS A 107 11.78 7.15 16.66
N LEU A 108 11.33 7.12 15.41
CA LEU A 108 12.15 7.45 14.26
C LEU A 108 12.46 8.95 14.16
N SER A 109 11.96 9.79 15.07
CA SER A 109 12.10 11.25 15.02
C SER A 109 11.61 11.84 13.69
N VAL A 110 10.62 11.19 13.07
CA VAL A 110 9.98 11.68 11.85
C VAL A 110 9.00 12.76 12.28
N ASN A 111 9.27 14.01 11.92
CA ASN A 111 8.31 15.09 12.08
C ASN A 111 7.26 15.03 10.96
N CYS A 112 6.46 13.95 10.92
CA CYS A 112 5.38 13.77 9.96
C CYS A 112 4.01 13.91 10.61
N HIS A 113 3.04 14.36 9.81
CA HIS A 113 1.64 14.41 10.19
C HIS A 113 1.02 13.01 10.04
N MET A 114 0.72 12.38 11.18
CA MET A 114 0.04 11.09 11.23
C MET A 114 -1.48 11.29 11.23
N HIS A 115 -2.14 10.90 10.15
CA HIS A 115 -3.59 10.94 9.97
C HIS A 115 -4.17 9.55 10.18
N LYS A 116 -5.19 9.42 11.03
CA LYS A 116 -5.92 8.17 11.25
C LYS A 116 -7.25 8.20 10.51
N LEU A 117 -7.53 7.19 9.69
CA LEU A 117 -8.76 7.05 8.92
C LEU A 117 -9.44 5.73 9.28
N ASP A 118 -10.48 5.83 10.09
CA ASP A 118 -11.28 4.68 10.52
C ASP A 118 -12.31 4.33 9.44
N ILE A 119 -12.16 3.18 8.79
CA ILE A 119 -13.12 2.66 7.80
C ILE A 119 -14.25 1.83 8.45
N SER A 120 -14.34 1.83 9.78
CA SER A 120 -15.28 1.02 10.55
C SER A 120 -15.16 -0.48 10.19
N ASN A 121 -16.16 -1.31 10.50
CA ASN A 121 -16.18 -2.73 10.10
C ASN A 121 -16.35 -2.95 8.58
N SER A 122 -16.11 -1.93 7.75
CA SER A 122 -16.35 -1.93 6.31
C SER A 122 -15.08 -2.29 5.50
N ILE A 123 -14.19 -3.12 6.07
CA ILE A 123 -12.95 -3.58 5.42
C ILE A 123 -13.18 -4.44 4.16
N TYR A 124 -14.44 -4.78 3.89
CA TYR A 124 -14.90 -5.53 2.73
C TYR A 124 -15.80 -4.69 1.80
N ASP A 125 -15.99 -3.40 2.10
CA ASP A 125 -16.76 -2.49 1.27
C ASP A 125 -15.82 -1.55 0.50
N LEU A 126 -15.68 -1.85 -0.79
CA LEU A 126 -14.86 -1.08 -1.71
C LEU A 126 -15.29 0.40 -1.78
N GLN A 127 -16.59 0.71 -1.68
CA GLN A 127 -17.07 2.09 -1.79
C GLN A 127 -16.70 2.91 -0.56
N THR A 128 -16.80 2.32 0.64
CA THR A 128 -16.36 2.97 1.87
C THR A 128 -14.86 3.26 1.84
N ILE A 129 -14.03 2.27 1.46
CA ILE A 129 -12.58 2.45 1.37
C ILE A 129 -12.22 3.52 0.33
N LYS A 130 -12.86 3.46 -0.85
CA LYS A 130 -12.70 4.48 -1.88
C LYS A 130 -13.06 5.88 -1.35
N GLY A 131 -14.16 6.02 -0.62
CA GLY A 131 -14.58 7.29 -0.04
C GLY A 131 -13.54 7.91 0.90
N GLU A 132 -12.82 7.10 1.68
CA GLU A 132 -11.69 7.59 2.48
C GLU A 132 -10.49 7.99 1.63
N LEU A 133 -10.16 7.21 0.59
CA LEU A 133 -9.07 7.54 -0.35
C LEU A 133 -9.36 8.84 -1.13
N ASP A 134 -10.62 9.06 -1.54
CA ASP A 134 -11.07 10.30 -2.18
C ASP A 134 -10.86 11.52 -1.26
N LYS A 135 -11.09 11.37 0.05
CA LYS A 135 -10.82 12.43 1.04
C LYS A 135 -9.33 12.73 1.16
N ILE A 136 -8.47 11.72 1.10
CA ILE A 136 -7.01 11.91 1.09
C ILE A 136 -6.61 12.69 -0.17
N ALA A 137 -7.07 12.26 -1.34
CA ALA A 137 -6.80 12.92 -2.61
C ALA A 137 -7.26 14.39 -2.61
N GLY A 138 -8.40 14.70 -1.96
CA GLY A 138 -8.89 16.08 -1.81
C GLY A 138 -8.14 16.93 -0.78
N LYS A 139 -7.35 16.33 0.12
CA LYS A 139 -6.55 17.02 1.15
C LYS A 139 -5.10 17.21 0.74
N ALA A 140 -4.47 16.21 0.14
CA ALA A 140 -3.04 16.21 -0.11
C ALA A 140 -2.51 17.45 -0.87
N PRO A 141 -3.19 17.98 -1.92
CA PRO A 141 -2.72 19.20 -2.59
C PRO A 141 -2.78 20.45 -1.70
N LYS A 142 -3.72 20.49 -0.75
CA LYS A 142 -3.84 21.59 0.24
C LYS A 142 -2.74 21.52 1.30
N GLU A 143 -2.15 20.34 1.47
CA GLU A 143 -0.99 20.08 2.33
C GLU A 143 0.33 20.23 1.56
N GLY A 144 0.28 20.66 0.29
CA GLY A 144 1.47 20.93 -0.53
C GLY A 144 2.09 19.68 -1.16
N LEU A 145 1.34 18.57 -1.24
CA LEU A 145 1.80 17.32 -1.82
C LEU A 145 1.20 17.11 -3.22
N ASP A 146 2.09 16.84 -4.18
CA ASP A 146 1.71 16.32 -5.48
C ASP A 146 1.37 14.82 -5.36
N PHE A 147 0.43 14.32 -6.16
CA PHE A 147 0.04 12.92 -6.09
C PHE A 147 1.19 11.94 -6.39
N GLU A 148 2.11 12.33 -7.28
CA GLU A 148 3.30 11.53 -7.62
C GLU A 148 4.35 11.49 -6.48
N ASP A 149 4.19 12.32 -5.45
CA ASP A 149 4.99 12.33 -4.21
C ASP A 149 4.36 11.46 -3.10
N ILE A 150 3.27 10.75 -3.40
CA ILE A 150 2.53 9.91 -2.44
C ILE A 150 2.62 8.44 -2.86
N ALA A 151 3.09 7.61 -1.94
CA ALA A 151 3.03 6.15 -2.06
C ALA A 151 1.70 5.63 -1.50
N ILE A 152 1.13 4.61 -2.15
CA ILE A 152 0.00 3.83 -1.63
C ILE A 152 0.39 2.35 -1.51
N ASP A 153 0.53 1.87 -0.27
CA ASP A 153 0.94 0.50 0.04
C ASP A 153 -0.24 -0.46 -0.08
N ILE A 154 -0.18 -1.37 -1.05
CA ILE A 154 -1.24 -2.37 -1.31
C ILE A 154 -1.01 -3.70 -0.57
N THR A 155 0.08 -3.82 0.19
CA THR A 155 0.53 -5.08 0.83
C THR A 155 -0.32 -5.47 2.03
N GLY A 156 -0.85 -4.48 2.75
CA GLY A 156 -1.71 -4.69 3.90
C GLY A 156 -3.18 -4.87 3.53
N GLY A 157 -3.97 -5.30 4.50
CA GLY A 157 -5.43 -5.34 4.43
C GLY A 157 -6.00 -6.62 3.85
N THR A 158 -7.30 -6.56 3.55
CA THR A 158 -8.01 -7.62 2.84
C THR A 158 -7.75 -7.48 1.34
N ALA A 159 -7.97 -8.54 0.56
CA ALA A 159 -7.86 -8.43 -0.91
C ALA A 159 -8.75 -7.33 -1.50
N ILE A 160 -9.91 -7.05 -0.88
CA ILE A 160 -10.79 -5.95 -1.31
C ILE A 160 -10.15 -4.59 -1.02
N ALA A 161 -9.53 -4.43 0.15
CA ALA A 161 -8.79 -3.21 0.48
C ALA A 161 -7.60 -2.99 -0.46
N SER A 162 -6.82 -4.04 -0.73
CA SER A 162 -5.71 -3.98 -1.69
C SER A 162 -6.19 -3.57 -3.09
N ILE A 163 -7.34 -4.09 -3.55
CA ILE A 163 -7.97 -3.67 -4.82
C ILE A 163 -8.33 -2.19 -4.79
N ALA A 164 -9.00 -1.72 -3.73
CA ALA A 164 -9.41 -0.32 -3.62
C ALA A 164 -8.20 0.62 -3.63
N PHE A 165 -7.13 0.26 -2.92
CA PHE A 165 -5.88 1.01 -2.89
C PHE A 165 -5.20 1.02 -4.25
N PHE A 166 -5.13 -0.14 -4.91
CA PHE A 166 -4.56 -0.26 -6.24
C PHE A 166 -5.29 0.64 -7.26
N LEU A 167 -6.63 0.59 -7.27
CA LEU A 167 -7.46 1.43 -8.13
C LEU A 167 -7.28 2.92 -7.82
N ALA A 168 -7.21 3.30 -6.55
CA ALA A 168 -6.94 4.69 -6.16
C ALA A 168 -5.56 5.15 -6.64
N GLY A 169 -4.54 4.28 -6.56
CA GLY A 169 -3.22 4.57 -7.10
C GLY A 169 -3.25 4.89 -8.59
N LEU A 170 -4.02 4.12 -9.37
CA LEU A 170 -4.20 4.40 -10.80
C LEU A 170 -4.99 5.69 -11.06
N ILE A 171 -6.11 5.91 -10.36
CA ILE A 171 -7.00 7.06 -10.57
C ILE A 171 -6.31 8.38 -10.22
N TYR A 172 -5.63 8.41 -9.07
CA TYR A 172 -4.99 9.61 -8.55
C TYR A 172 -3.52 9.73 -8.96
N ARG A 173 -2.96 8.71 -9.63
CA ARG A 173 -1.54 8.64 -9.98
C ARG A 173 -0.63 8.69 -8.75
N PHE A 174 -1.07 8.07 -7.65
CA PHE A 174 -0.16 7.75 -6.55
C PHE A 174 0.82 6.66 -7.02
N LYS A 175 2.02 6.63 -6.43
CA LYS A 175 2.95 5.53 -6.65
C LYS A 175 2.45 4.29 -5.92
N ILE A 176 2.15 3.23 -6.67
CA ILE A 176 1.63 1.99 -6.11
C ILE A 176 2.81 1.22 -5.52
N GLU A 177 2.80 1.00 -4.21
CA GLU A 177 3.88 0.33 -3.48
C GLU A 177 3.48 -1.10 -3.10
N TYR A 178 4.41 -2.03 -3.28
CA TYR A 178 4.36 -3.37 -2.72
C TYR A 178 5.60 -3.66 -1.87
N MET A 179 5.38 -4.00 -0.60
CA MET A 179 6.40 -4.37 0.37
C MET A 179 6.69 -5.87 0.25
N LYS A 180 7.73 -6.22 -0.50
CA LYS A 180 8.17 -7.61 -0.65
C LYS A 180 8.89 -8.06 0.63
N PRO A 181 8.44 -9.12 1.32
CA PRO A 181 9.17 -9.66 2.46
C PRO A 181 10.58 -10.12 2.03
N ASN A 182 11.60 -9.78 2.84
CA ASN A 182 12.97 -10.21 2.57
C ASN A 182 13.14 -11.71 2.83
N GLU A 183 12.42 -12.24 3.82
CA GLU A 183 12.32 -13.67 4.10
C GLU A 183 10.88 -14.07 4.43
N THR A 184 10.53 -15.31 4.10
CA THR A 184 9.29 -15.95 4.53
C THR A 184 9.57 -17.17 5.39
N ASP A 185 8.66 -17.48 6.32
CA ASP A 185 8.68 -18.72 7.08
C ASP A 185 8.18 -19.92 6.24
N ILE A 186 8.15 -21.11 6.87
CA ILE A 186 7.73 -22.36 6.21
C ILE A 186 6.29 -22.34 5.69
N ASN A 187 5.45 -21.41 6.17
CA ASN A 187 4.06 -21.24 5.75
C ASN A 187 3.91 -20.13 4.70
N GLY A 188 5.02 -19.59 4.19
CA GLY A 188 5.02 -18.48 3.22
C GLY A 188 4.62 -17.13 3.82
N GLN A 189 4.66 -16.98 5.16
CA GLN A 189 4.39 -15.71 5.82
C GLN A 189 5.67 -14.92 6.02
N ALA A 190 5.58 -13.59 6.00
CA ALA A 190 6.74 -12.72 6.25
C ALA A 190 7.37 -12.98 7.64
N LYS A 191 8.70 -13.08 7.68
CA LYS A 191 9.48 -13.00 8.92
C LYS A 191 9.69 -11.54 9.28
N ILE A 192 9.12 -11.11 10.41
CA ILE A 192 9.06 -9.69 10.81
C ILE A 192 10.46 -9.08 11.00
N GLU A 193 11.38 -9.89 11.52
CA GLU A 193 12.76 -9.52 11.82
C GLU A 193 13.64 -9.35 10.57
N ALA A 194 13.27 -9.98 9.45
CA ALA A 194 13.98 -9.83 8.19
C ALA A 194 13.59 -8.54 7.45
N GLY A 195 12.47 -7.93 7.82
CA GLY A 195 11.92 -6.73 7.18
C GLY A 195 11.43 -6.96 5.75
N SER A 196 11.15 -5.86 5.07
CA SER A 196 10.59 -5.86 3.71
C SER A 196 11.31 -4.84 2.83
N THR A 197 11.39 -5.13 1.54
CA THR A 197 11.91 -4.22 0.51
C THR A 197 10.75 -3.66 -0.32
N PRO A 198 10.63 -2.33 -0.46
CA PRO A 198 9.57 -1.70 -1.25
C PRO A 198 9.86 -1.77 -2.75
N PHE A 199 8.83 -2.06 -3.53
CA PHE A 199 8.84 -1.98 -4.98
C PHE A 199 7.69 -1.10 -5.46
N GLU A 200 7.96 -0.27 -6.45
CA GLU A 200 6.92 0.44 -7.20
C GLU A 200 6.33 -0.51 -8.25
N ILE A 201 5.01 -0.53 -8.34
CA ILE A 201 4.26 -1.23 -9.40
C ILE A 201 3.88 -0.20 -10.44
N GLU A 202 4.53 -0.29 -11.60
CA GLU A 202 4.12 0.45 -12.78
C GLU A 202 3.18 -0.40 -13.63
N VAL A 203 2.06 0.20 -14.05
CA VAL A 203 1.08 -0.43 -14.95
C VAL A 203 1.18 0.22 -16.32
N ARG A 204 1.42 -0.59 -17.34
CA ARG A 204 1.48 -0.15 -18.74
C ARG A 204 0.47 -0.93 -19.54
N THR A 205 -0.18 -0.27 -20.50
CA THR A 205 -0.95 -0.97 -21.52
C THR A 205 0.03 -1.44 -22.58
N GLY A 206 0.05 -2.74 -22.90
CA GLY A 206 0.84 -3.28 -24.00
C GLY A 206 0.36 -2.69 -25.33
N LYS A 207 1.11 -1.74 -25.87
CA LYS A 207 1.01 -1.24 -27.25
C LYS A 207 2.40 -1.05 -27.83
#